data_AF-A0A813UY75-F1
#
_entry.id   AF-A0A813UY75-F1
#
_cell.length_a   1.000
_cell.length_b   1.000
_cell.length_c   1.000
_cell.angle_alpha   90.00
_cell.angle_beta   90.00
_cell.angle_gamma   90.00
#
_symmetry.space_group_name_H-M   'P 1'
#
loop_
_entity.id
_entity.type
_entity.pdbx_description
1 polymer ?
#
loop_
_entity_poly.entity_id
_entity_poly.type
_entity_poly.pdbx_seq_one_letter_code
_entity_poly.pdbx_strand_id
1 'polypeptide(L)'
;MKIVFNFFFIALSLTAAVNCQTCHNVTQYGPCSVNTACGCLYLSSAVNTGICGLLSLTCSSLVECDTRNNACYEPAHICVNHPRCSNKPLCYPLSMTAQQLCAPIPSTTEITLAKSNDSICENARWHQNGITVAGGNGAGLGLHQLTYPIGFFLDHNGSVYIVDGSNRIVKWIRGTSCGIAIVDNYQASSNNDLIKKIRSVVITKNETMFICDQDNRQVQRWFKNDYSGQSVVTNIPCSGLALDDEESLYVSHDRGDRITKWPGGKIVAGGNGLGNSLKQISSDGYFFVDQDKSVIVADIYNHRVMKWPVDNTEGILIAGGNGHGSGLKQLNTPIASIMDQMGRIYVLDNNNNRVVRWSQNATSGTVIVGGKGNGDGKDQLSGPLDLQFDHYGNLYVLDTNNHRVQVFPIDKSSCP
;
A
#
# COMPACT_ATOMS: atom_id res chain seq x y z
N MET A 1 60.60 -4.86 14.02
CA MET A 1 60.69 -4.63 15.47
C MET A 1 59.51 -5.36 16.11
N LYS A 2 59.79 -6.41 16.88
CA LYS A 2 58.84 -7.30 17.55
C LYS A 2 58.30 -6.63 18.82
N ILE A 3 57.02 -6.81 19.14
CA ILE A 3 56.55 -6.89 20.53
C ILE A 3 55.51 -8.03 20.60
N VAL A 4 55.74 -8.94 21.54
CA VAL A 4 54.93 -10.10 21.96
C VAL A 4 54.65 -9.91 23.45
N PHE A 5 53.46 -10.25 23.95
CA PHE A 5 53.18 -10.88 25.27
C PHE A 5 51.70 -11.35 25.25
N ASN A 6 51.43 -12.66 25.09
CA ASN A 6 51.16 -13.71 26.10
C ASN A 6 49.89 -13.51 26.96
N PHE A 7 48.91 -14.41 26.82
CA PHE A 7 48.06 -14.88 27.93
C PHE A 7 47.58 -16.34 27.71
N PHE A 8 47.42 -17.04 28.84
CA PHE A 8 47.41 -18.48 29.07
C PHE A 8 46.20 -19.28 28.55
N PHE A 9 46.45 -20.56 28.27
CA PHE A 9 45.45 -21.64 28.11
C PHE A 9 44.93 -22.15 29.45
N ILE A 10 43.60 -22.36 29.56
CA ILE A 10 43.00 -23.41 30.41
C ILE A 10 41.90 -24.08 29.59
N ALA A 11 42.02 -25.39 29.40
CA ALA A 11 41.00 -26.26 28.84
C ALA A 11 40.21 -26.93 29.97
N LEU A 12 38.88 -27.01 29.83
CA LEU A 12 38.08 -28.02 30.53
C LEU A 12 37.04 -28.61 29.56
N SER A 13 37.12 -29.92 29.42
CA SER A 13 36.21 -30.82 28.69
C SER A 13 34.90 -31.04 29.42
N LEU A 14 33.79 -31.29 28.71
CA LEU A 14 32.84 -32.35 29.07
C LEU A 14 31.84 -32.65 27.93
N THR A 15 31.74 -33.95 27.63
CA THR A 15 30.88 -34.65 26.67
C THR A 15 29.48 -34.93 27.23
N ALA A 16 28.43 -34.93 26.40
CA ALA A 16 27.39 -35.99 26.35
C ALA A 16 26.31 -35.72 25.29
N ALA A 17 25.74 -36.82 24.78
CA ALA A 17 24.98 -36.98 23.55
C ALA A 17 23.46 -36.67 23.63
N VAL A 18 22.87 -36.51 22.44
CA VAL A 18 21.46 -36.26 22.12
C VAL A 18 20.65 -37.57 22.09
N ASN A 19 19.38 -37.55 22.54
CA ASN A 19 18.33 -38.47 22.06
C ASN A 19 16.92 -37.88 22.23
N CYS A 20 16.07 -38.03 21.21
CA CYS A 20 14.68 -37.57 21.09
C CYS A 20 13.70 -38.74 21.32
N GLN A 21 12.59 -38.54 22.06
CA GLN A 21 11.39 -39.40 21.97
C GLN A 21 10.11 -38.79 22.61
N THR A 22 9.09 -38.58 21.75
CA THR A 22 7.61 -38.71 21.85
C THR A 22 6.82 -38.51 23.16
N CYS A 23 5.75 -37.69 23.10
CA CYS A 23 4.70 -37.52 24.13
C CYS A 23 3.48 -38.45 23.94
N HIS A 24 2.92 -38.97 25.04
CA HIS A 24 1.59 -39.60 25.12
C HIS A 24 0.73 -38.94 26.24
N ASN A 25 -0.59 -38.97 26.03
CA ASN A 25 -1.69 -38.38 26.82
C ASN A 25 -1.86 -38.94 28.25
N VAL A 26 -2.57 -38.21 29.14
CA VAL A 26 -3.81 -38.61 29.89
C VAL A 26 -3.98 -37.95 31.30
N THR A 27 -5.11 -37.22 31.44
CA THR A 27 -6.11 -36.96 32.53
C THR A 27 -5.84 -36.73 34.04
N GLN A 28 -6.58 -35.72 34.54
CA GLN A 28 -7.35 -35.59 35.81
C GLN A 28 -6.76 -34.94 37.09
N TYR A 29 -7.69 -34.34 37.87
CA TYR A 29 -7.62 -33.12 38.70
C TYR A 29 -7.53 -33.36 40.22
N GLY A 30 -6.93 -32.40 40.95
CA GLY A 30 -6.94 -32.24 42.42
C GLY A 30 -6.33 -30.89 42.85
N PRO A 31 -6.60 -30.36 44.07
CA PRO A 31 -6.89 -28.94 44.32
C PRO A 31 -5.66 -28.00 44.36
N CYS A 32 -5.89 -26.76 43.93
CA CYS A 32 -4.87 -25.71 43.82
C CYS A 32 -4.42 -25.14 45.18
N SER A 33 -3.11 -25.19 45.46
CA SER A 33 -2.43 -24.35 46.44
C SER A 33 -1.32 -23.53 45.76
N VAL A 34 -1.60 -22.23 45.61
CA VAL A 34 -0.70 -21.06 45.55
C VAL A 34 0.76 -21.28 45.11
N ASN A 35 1.00 -21.14 43.80
CA ASN A 35 2.18 -20.55 43.13
C ASN A 35 2.49 -21.28 41.81
N THR A 36 1.74 -20.94 40.75
CA THR A 36 2.15 -20.90 39.32
C THR A 36 0.87 -20.85 38.48
N ALA A 37 0.62 -19.75 37.76
CA ALA A 37 -0.30 -19.77 36.62
C ALA A 37 0.53 -20.11 35.38
N CYS A 38 0.20 -21.25 34.76
CA CYS A 38 0.69 -21.62 33.44
C CYS A 38 -0.18 -20.92 32.38
N GLY A 39 0.48 -20.32 31.39
CA GLY A 39 -0.12 -19.79 30.16
C GLY A 39 0.98 -19.17 29.29
N CYS A 40 1.47 -19.91 28.30
CA CYS A 40 2.58 -19.53 27.44
C CYS A 40 2.09 -18.91 26.14
N LEU A 41 2.82 -17.90 25.71
CA LEU A 41 2.94 -17.50 24.32
C LEU A 41 3.50 -18.66 23.46
N TYR A 42 3.13 -18.69 22.18
CA TYR A 42 3.99 -19.30 21.17
C TYR A 42 4.71 -18.21 20.38
N LEU A 43 6.03 -18.18 20.58
CA LEU A 43 7.06 -17.49 19.80
C LEU A 43 7.84 -18.57 19.06
N SER A 44 7.90 -18.54 17.73
CA SER A 44 8.83 -19.38 16.98
C SER A 44 10.10 -18.62 16.64
N SER A 45 11.12 -18.75 17.48
CA SER A 45 12.50 -19.12 17.09
C SER A 45 13.32 -19.16 18.37
N ALA A 46 13.64 -20.37 18.80
CA ALA A 46 14.44 -20.60 19.99
C ALA A 46 15.92 -20.37 19.67
N VAL A 47 16.64 -19.73 20.59
CA VAL A 47 17.85 -20.36 21.17
C VAL A 47 17.93 -19.99 22.65
N ASN A 48 18.04 -21.02 23.51
CA ASN A 48 18.37 -20.99 24.94
C ASN A 48 17.39 -20.31 25.90
N THR A 49 16.32 -21.02 26.25
CA THR A 49 15.88 -21.31 27.64
C THR A 49 14.51 -21.98 27.55
N GLY A 50 14.40 -23.24 27.97
CA GLY A 50 13.16 -24.01 27.85
C GLY A 50 12.06 -23.50 28.78
N ILE A 51 10.80 -23.47 28.28
CA ILE A 51 9.49 -23.68 28.95
C ILE A 51 8.38 -23.51 27.86
N CYS A 52 7.37 -24.38 27.86
CA CYS A 52 6.24 -24.45 26.90
C CYS A 52 4.87 -24.32 27.60
N GLY A 53 3.82 -23.87 26.87
CA GLY A 53 2.38 -24.16 27.14
C GLY A 53 1.38 -23.01 27.41
N LEU A 54 0.56 -22.65 26.41
CA LEU A 54 -0.61 -21.71 26.29
C LEU A 54 -1.80 -21.88 27.27
N LEU A 55 -2.53 -20.78 27.60
CA LEU A 55 -3.99 -20.60 27.34
C LEU A 55 -4.61 -19.21 27.66
N SER A 56 -5.73 -18.97 26.96
CA SER A 56 -6.72 -17.88 26.82
C SER A 56 -7.13 -16.96 27.99
N LEU A 57 -7.38 -15.68 27.66
CA LEU A 57 -8.26 -14.75 28.41
C LEU A 57 -9.50 -14.41 27.56
N THR A 58 -10.68 -14.47 28.17
CA THR A 58 -11.95 -14.00 27.59
C THR A 58 -12.13 -12.49 27.79
N CYS A 59 -12.64 -11.77 26.77
CA CYS A 59 -12.87 -10.32 26.76
C CYS A 59 -14.02 -9.86 27.69
N SER A 60 -13.99 -10.14 28.99
CA SER A 60 -15.02 -9.70 29.93
C SER A 60 -14.46 -9.10 31.23
N SER A 61 -13.25 -8.52 31.22
CA SER A 61 -12.68 -7.86 32.40
C SER A 61 -11.86 -6.60 32.10
N LEU A 62 -12.08 -5.97 30.94
CA LEU A 62 -11.56 -4.62 30.67
C LEU A 62 -12.45 -3.62 31.41
N VAL A 63 -11.92 -2.99 32.45
CA VAL A 63 -12.56 -1.86 33.12
C VAL A 63 -11.92 -0.59 32.55
N GLU A 64 -12.72 0.26 31.91
CA GLU A 64 -12.31 1.63 31.58
C GLU A 64 -11.97 2.39 32.87
N CYS A 65 -10.80 3.05 32.91
CA CYS A 65 -10.45 3.90 34.04
C CYS A 65 -11.27 5.20 34.03
N ASP A 66 -12.07 5.41 35.09
CA ASP A 66 -12.79 6.65 35.45
C ASP A 66 -11.80 7.80 35.73
N THR A 67 -12.06 8.97 35.15
CA THR A 67 -11.19 10.14 34.99
C THR A 67 -11.09 11.06 36.22
N ARG A 68 -11.35 10.58 37.44
CA ARG A 68 -11.51 11.48 38.60
C ARG A 68 -10.39 11.57 39.64
N ASN A 69 -9.23 10.91 39.49
CA ASN A 69 -8.09 11.18 40.39
C ASN A 69 -6.70 10.92 39.74
N ASN A 70 -6.13 12.01 39.19
CA ASN A 70 -4.73 12.28 38.88
C ASN A 70 -3.69 11.20 39.25
N ALA A 71 -3.21 10.43 38.26
CA ALA A 71 -1.80 10.27 37.89
C ALA A 71 -1.56 9.01 37.03
N CYS A 72 -1.42 9.19 35.70
CA CYS A 72 -0.48 8.50 34.81
C CYS A 72 -0.50 9.27 33.48
N TYR A 73 0.58 10.00 33.21
CA TYR A 73 0.84 10.65 31.92
C TYR A 73 1.35 9.58 30.93
N GLU A 74 0.97 9.71 29.65
CA GLU A 74 1.32 8.93 28.44
C GLU A 74 0.28 7.87 27.98
N PRO A 75 -0.31 8.02 26.77
CA PRO A 75 -1.32 7.11 26.22
C PRO A 75 -0.66 5.88 25.55
N ALA A 76 -0.21 4.88 26.32
CA ALA A 76 0.30 3.61 25.74
C ALA A 76 0.49 2.45 26.75
N HIS A 77 -0.35 2.31 27.78
CA HIS A 77 -0.15 1.28 28.82
C HIS A 77 -1.39 0.43 29.06
N ILE A 78 -1.19 -0.88 29.26
CA ILE A 78 -2.20 -1.76 29.88
C ILE A 78 -1.81 -1.92 31.34
N CYS A 79 -2.73 -1.61 32.25
CA CYS A 79 -2.52 -1.74 33.68
C CYS A 79 -3.41 -2.86 34.23
N VAL A 80 -2.83 -3.75 35.04
CA VAL A 80 -3.54 -4.88 35.64
C VAL A 80 -3.56 -4.72 37.17
N ASN A 81 -4.75 -4.78 37.76
CA ASN A 81 -4.89 -4.76 39.22
C ASN A 81 -4.66 -6.17 39.79
N HIS A 82 -3.58 -6.33 40.55
CA HIS A 82 -3.28 -7.58 41.24
C HIS A 82 -3.84 -7.53 42.68
N PRO A 83 -4.66 -8.51 43.13
CA PRO A 83 -5.33 -8.45 44.44
C PRO A 83 -4.41 -8.45 45.67
N ARG A 84 -3.10 -8.67 45.49
CA ARG A 84 -2.10 -8.68 46.57
C ARG A 84 -1.11 -7.51 46.55
N CYS A 85 -1.27 -6.55 45.63
CA CYS A 85 -0.40 -5.38 45.52
C CYS A 85 -1.17 -4.13 45.96
N SER A 86 -1.21 -3.90 47.27
CA SER A 86 -2.01 -2.83 47.89
C SER A 86 -1.30 -1.47 47.84
N ASN A 87 -1.00 -0.93 46.66
CA ASN A 87 -1.04 0.54 46.41
C ASN A 87 -0.52 1.04 45.04
N LYS A 88 -0.12 0.20 44.08
CA LYS A 88 0.13 0.68 42.70
C LYS A 88 -0.21 -0.40 41.66
N PRO A 89 -0.97 -0.07 40.60
CA PRO A 89 -1.15 -0.96 39.46
C PRO A 89 0.19 -1.19 38.76
N LEU A 90 0.41 -2.43 38.28
CA LEU A 90 1.53 -2.76 37.41
C LEU A 90 1.12 -2.42 35.98
N CYS A 91 1.82 -1.46 35.37
CA CYS A 91 1.57 -1.01 34.01
C CYS A 91 2.69 -1.49 33.10
N TYR A 92 2.29 -2.10 31.98
CA TYR A 92 3.20 -2.58 30.95
C TYR A 92 3.18 -1.58 29.77
N PRO A 93 4.34 -1.17 29.24
CA PRO A 93 4.38 -0.36 28.03
C PRO A 93 3.88 -1.20 26.85
N LEU A 94 2.96 -0.66 26.06
CA LEU A 94 2.63 -1.19 24.74
C LEU A 94 3.78 -0.88 23.78
N SER A 95 4.87 -1.66 23.86
CA SER A 95 5.76 -1.80 22.71
C SER A 95 5.33 -3.05 21.94
N MET A 96 4.30 -2.91 21.11
CA MET A 96 4.03 -3.93 20.09
C MET A 96 4.18 -3.28 18.71
N THR A 97 5.37 -3.44 18.17
CA THR A 97 5.57 -3.54 16.72
C THR A 97 4.53 -4.52 16.16
N ALA A 98 3.72 -4.08 15.19
CA ALA A 98 2.71 -4.89 14.49
C ALA A 98 3.32 -6.03 13.63
N GLN A 99 4.55 -6.45 13.89
CA GLN A 99 5.33 -7.38 13.08
C GLN A 99 4.96 -8.86 13.28
N GLN A 100 4.08 -9.20 14.22
CA GLN A 100 3.90 -10.60 14.64
C GLN A 100 2.56 -11.27 14.25
N LEU A 101 1.74 -10.62 13.43
CA LEU A 101 0.51 -11.23 12.87
C LEU A 101 0.66 -11.68 11.41
N CYS A 102 1.73 -11.27 10.72
CA CYS A 102 1.95 -11.60 9.32
C CYS A 102 3.09 -12.60 9.22
N ALA A 103 2.79 -13.84 8.84
CA ALA A 103 3.83 -14.82 8.54
C ALA A 103 4.56 -14.40 7.25
N PRO A 104 5.89 -14.21 7.25
CA PRO A 104 6.63 -14.04 6.01
C PRO A 104 6.71 -15.38 5.27
N ILE A 105 6.40 -15.38 3.97
CA ILE A 105 6.76 -16.47 3.06
C ILE A 105 8.23 -16.25 2.64
N PRO A 106 9.12 -17.27 2.69
CA PRO A 106 10.53 -17.08 2.40
C PRO A 106 10.75 -16.50 0.99
N SER A 107 11.50 -15.40 0.93
CA SER A 107 11.80 -14.67 -0.31
C SER A 107 12.89 -15.38 -1.13
N THR A 108 12.71 -15.39 -2.45
CA THR A 108 13.75 -15.76 -3.41
C THR A 108 14.56 -14.53 -3.80
N THR A 109 15.88 -14.63 -3.59
CA THR A 109 17.03 -13.93 -4.20
C THR A 109 16.84 -12.56 -4.86
N GLU A 110 17.65 -11.61 -4.36
CA GLU A 110 17.91 -10.28 -4.90
C GLU A 110 18.27 -10.29 -6.40
N ILE A 111 17.63 -9.40 -7.16
CA ILE A 111 17.98 -9.09 -8.54
C ILE A 111 18.34 -7.61 -8.60
N THR A 112 19.45 -7.33 -9.26
CA THR A 112 20.05 -6.01 -9.44
C THR A 112 19.06 -5.03 -10.08
N LEU A 113 19.01 -3.81 -9.53
CA LEU A 113 18.08 -2.73 -9.85
C LEU A 113 18.27 -2.19 -11.28
N ALA A 114 17.30 -2.47 -12.16
CA ALA A 114 17.02 -1.65 -13.35
C ALA A 114 15.90 -0.65 -13.01
N LYS A 115 15.88 0.52 -13.66
CA LYS A 115 14.93 1.60 -13.33
C LYS A 115 13.50 1.14 -13.61
N SER A 116 12.54 1.75 -12.93
CA SER A 116 11.15 1.30 -12.76
C SER A 116 10.33 1.03 -14.04
N ASN A 117 10.80 1.40 -15.24
CA ASN A 117 10.17 1.06 -16.52
C ASN A 117 11.15 0.47 -17.58
N ASP A 118 12.41 0.18 -17.23
CA ASP A 118 13.43 -0.40 -18.14
C ASP A 118 13.14 -1.88 -18.48
N SER A 119 12.17 -2.51 -17.80
CA SER A 119 12.00 -3.97 -17.78
C SER A 119 10.90 -4.53 -18.68
N ILE A 120 10.07 -3.68 -19.30
CA ILE A 120 8.97 -4.16 -20.15
C ILE A 120 9.44 -4.27 -21.59
N CYS A 121 9.80 -5.50 -21.98
CA CYS A 121 10.25 -5.80 -23.34
C CYS A 121 9.18 -5.51 -24.42
N GLU A 122 9.59 -5.49 -25.69
CA GLU A 122 8.72 -5.21 -26.84
C GLU A 122 7.53 -6.19 -26.95
N ASN A 123 7.78 -7.48 -26.72
CA ASN A 123 6.77 -8.53 -26.89
C ASN A 123 6.08 -8.92 -25.58
N ALA A 124 6.24 -8.11 -24.53
CA ALA A 124 5.72 -8.38 -23.19
C ALA A 124 4.25 -8.81 -23.22
N ARG A 125 4.00 -9.94 -22.56
CA ARG A 125 2.68 -10.49 -22.24
C ARG A 125 2.62 -10.72 -20.74
N TRP A 126 1.40 -10.73 -20.21
CA TRP A 126 1.16 -11.02 -18.80
C TRP A 126 0.30 -12.27 -18.67
N HIS A 127 0.53 -13.02 -17.61
CA HIS A 127 -0.37 -14.09 -17.23
C HIS A 127 -1.78 -13.53 -17.05
N GLN A 128 -2.78 -14.25 -17.54
CA GLN A 128 -4.17 -13.80 -17.48
C GLN A 128 -4.80 -14.00 -16.09
N ASN A 129 -4.27 -14.96 -15.32
CA ASN A 129 -4.70 -15.19 -13.95
C ASN A 129 -3.86 -14.34 -12.99
N GLY A 130 -4.49 -13.40 -12.32
CA GLY A 130 -3.93 -12.58 -11.26
C GLY A 130 -3.71 -13.36 -9.97
N ILE A 131 -2.80 -12.83 -9.16
CA ILE A 131 -2.48 -13.30 -7.82
C ILE A 131 -2.82 -12.16 -6.86
N THR A 132 -3.71 -12.41 -5.90
CA THR A 132 -4.00 -11.44 -4.84
C THR A 132 -2.77 -11.26 -3.95
N VAL A 133 -2.29 -10.02 -3.81
CA VAL A 133 -1.13 -9.66 -2.97
C VAL A 133 -1.50 -8.83 -1.74
N ALA A 134 -2.70 -8.26 -1.72
CA ALA A 134 -3.25 -7.54 -0.57
C ALA A 134 -4.78 -7.62 -0.59
N GLY A 135 -5.42 -7.70 0.58
CA GLY A 135 -6.86 -7.83 0.72
C GLY A 135 -7.42 -9.17 0.23
N GLY A 136 -8.63 -9.14 -0.34
CA GLY A 136 -9.32 -10.33 -0.88
C GLY A 136 -10.00 -11.23 0.17
N ASN A 137 -9.98 -10.84 1.45
CA ASN A 137 -10.63 -11.57 2.55
C ASN A 137 -11.95 -10.90 2.99
N GLY A 138 -12.68 -10.38 2.01
CA GLY A 138 -13.88 -9.56 2.22
C GLY A 138 -13.59 -8.13 2.70
N ALA A 139 -14.64 -7.32 2.71
CA ALA A 139 -14.58 -5.95 3.21
C ALA A 139 -14.41 -5.93 4.74
N GLY A 140 -13.57 -5.03 5.24
CA GLY A 140 -13.47 -4.77 6.66
C GLY A 140 -12.23 -3.98 7.08
N LEU A 141 -12.13 -3.76 8.39
CA LEU A 141 -11.05 -3.01 9.03
C LEU A 141 -9.92 -3.91 9.54
N GLY A 142 -10.04 -5.23 9.42
CA GLY A 142 -8.95 -6.14 9.77
C GLY A 142 -7.68 -5.84 8.97
N LEU A 143 -6.51 -6.14 9.51
CA LEU A 143 -5.23 -5.96 8.82
C LEU A 143 -5.03 -6.89 7.61
N HIS A 144 -5.92 -7.86 7.41
CA HIS A 144 -5.96 -8.74 6.23
C HIS A 144 -7.12 -8.39 5.27
N GLN A 145 -7.83 -7.29 5.54
CA GLN A 145 -9.00 -6.83 4.80
C GLN A 145 -8.77 -5.42 4.25
N LEU A 146 -9.47 -5.10 3.18
CA LEU A 146 -9.58 -3.77 2.60
C LEU A 146 -11.06 -3.46 2.44
N THR A 147 -11.44 -2.19 2.40
CA THR A 147 -12.82 -1.75 2.20
C THR A 147 -12.85 -0.70 1.10
N TYR A 148 -13.30 -1.09 -0.10
CA TYR A 148 -13.35 -0.25 -1.31
C TYR A 148 -12.10 0.64 -1.48
N PRO A 149 -10.89 0.05 -1.56
CA PRO A 149 -9.67 0.84 -1.67
C PRO A 149 -9.64 1.66 -2.96
N ILE A 150 -9.11 2.88 -2.90
CA ILE A 150 -9.28 3.90 -3.95
C ILE A 150 -7.98 4.33 -4.65
N GLY A 151 -6.83 3.87 -4.17
CA GLY A 151 -5.55 4.09 -4.82
C GLY A 151 -4.46 3.31 -4.11
N PHE A 152 -3.32 3.12 -4.78
CA PHE A 152 -2.15 2.56 -4.12
C PHE A 152 -0.86 3.20 -4.63
N PHE A 153 0.21 2.97 -3.90
CA PHE A 153 1.57 3.28 -4.31
C PHE A 153 2.44 2.03 -4.13
N LEU A 154 3.20 1.68 -5.17
CA LEU A 154 4.13 0.56 -5.14
C LEU A 154 5.55 1.07 -4.91
N ASP A 155 6.20 0.59 -3.84
CA ASP A 155 7.62 0.92 -3.60
C ASP A 155 8.57 0.03 -4.40
N HIS A 156 9.85 0.39 -4.42
CA HIS A 156 10.89 -0.35 -5.14
C HIS A 156 11.17 -1.76 -4.58
N ASN A 157 10.72 -2.06 -3.36
CA ASN A 157 10.84 -3.38 -2.74
C ASN A 157 9.62 -4.27 -3.05
N GLY A 158 8.60 -3.73 -3.72
CA GLY A 158 7.34 -4.41 -4.02
C GLY A 158 6.33 -4.37 -2.87
N SER A 159 6.54 -3.51 -1.86
CA SER A 159 5.49 -3.22 -0.87
C SER A 159 4.42 -2.34 -1.48
N VAL A 160 3.17 -2.62 -1.13
CA VAL A 160 1.99 -1.89 -1.62
C VAL A 160 1.43 -1.03 -0.49
N TYR A 161 1.37 0.27 -0.71
CA TYR A 161 0.75 1.23 0.18
C TYR A 161 -0.63 1.56 -0.33
N ILE A 162 -1.67 1.15 0.37
CA ILE A 162 -3.04 1.19 -0.12
C ILE A 162 -3.79 2.29 0.60
N VAL A 163 -4.38 3.21 -0.14
CA VAL A 163 -5.40 4.13 0.35
C VAL A 163 -6.70 3.35 0.44
N ASP A 164 -7.03 2.92 1.66
CA ASP A 164 -8.22 2.15 1.93
C ASP A 164 -9.45 3.07 2.05
N GLY A 165 -10.60 2.65 1.52
CA GLY A 165 -11.82 3.44 1.52
C GLY A 165 -12.39 3.69 2.92
N SER A 166 -11.90 2.96 3.93
CA SER A 166 -12.15 3.24 5.35
C SER A 166 -11.28 4.39 5.91
N ASN A 167 -10.70 5.23 5.04
CA ASN A 167 -9.92 6.41 5.39
C ASN A 167 -8.67 6.11 6.22
N ARG A 168 -7.89 5.13 5.75
CA ARG A 168 -6.59 4.75 6.32
C ARG A 168 -5.61 4.45 5.21
N ILE A 169 -4.32 4.48 5.51
CA ILE A 169 -3.29 3.93 4.63
C ILE A 169 -2.71 2.69 5.29
N VAL A 170 -2.68 1.60 4.54
CA VAL A 170 -2.18 0.32 5.02
C VAL A 170 -1.08 -0.17 4.07
N LYS A 171 0.06 -0.52 4.64
CA LYS A 171 1.22 -1.05 3.92
C LYS A 171 1.19 -2.57 3.96
N TRP A 172 1.10 -3.23 2.80
CA TRP A 172 1.39 -4.65 2.64
C TRP A 172 2.82 -4.84 2.17
N ILE A 173 3.57 -5.68 2.90
CA ILE A 173 4.92 -6.06 2.51
C ILE A 173 4.80 -7.25 1.55
N ARG A 174 5.66 -7.29 0.52
CA ARG A 174 5.65 -8.39 -0.44
C ARG A 174 5.75 -9.76 0.27
N GLY A 175 4.80 -10.63 -0.03
CA GLY A 175 4.76 -12.00 0.52
C GLY A 175 4.10 -12.13 1.90
N THR A 176 3.56 -11.06 2.47
CA THR A 176 2.80 -11.13 3.73
C THR A 176 1.30 -11.37 3.50
N SER A 177 0.65 -12.00 4.47
CA SER A 177 -0.80 -12.26 4.46
C SER A 177 -1.65 -11.10 4.99
N CYS A 178 -1.01 -10.13 5.66
CA CYS A 178 -1.65 -8.94 6.21
C CYS A 178 -0.75 -7.71 6.03
N GLY A 179 -1.38 -6.55 6.15
CA GLY A 179 -0.76 -5.25 6.11
C GLY A 179 -0.53 -4.67 7.50
N ILE A 180 0.06 -3.49 7.50
CA ILE A 180 0.35 -2.69 8.69
C ILE A 180 -0.33 -1.34 8.46
N ALA A 181 -1.23 -0.94 9.35
CA ALA A 181 -1.81 0.39 9.32
C ALA A 181 -0.68 1.40 9.62
N ILE A 182 -0.45 2.33 8.70
CA ILE A 182 0.57 3.38 8.86
C ILE A 182 -0.06 4.75 9.09
N VAL A 183 -1.30 4.94 8.62
CA VAL A 183 -2.14 6.09 8.91
C VAL A 183 -3.54 5.56 9.18
N ASP A 184 -4.09 5.85 10.36
CA ASP A 184 -5.47 5.54 10.70
C ASP A 184 -6.11 6.69 11.50
N ASN A 185 -7.44 6.73 11.50
CA ASN A 185 -8.21 7.72 12.25
C ASN A 185 -8.57 7.25 13.67
N TYR A 186 -8.00 6.13 14.16
CA TYR A 186 -8.37 5.58 15.46
C TYR A 186 -7.75 6.38 16.63
N GLN A 187 -6.73 7.21 16.36
CA GLN A 187 -6.11 8.12 17.34
C GLN A 187 -6.75 9.53 17.32
N ALA A 188 -8.07 9.59 17.16
CA ALA A 188 -8.83 10.84 17.13
C ALA A 188 -9.06 11.42 18.54
N SER A 189 -8.02 12.00 19.15
CA SER A 189 -8.19 12.93 20.26
C SER A 189 -7.97 14.38 19.78
N SER A 190 -9.08 15.06 19.53
CA SER A 190 -9.31 16.51 19.74
C SER A 190 -8.45 17.60 19.07
N ASN A 191 -7.58 17.32 18.08
CA ASN A 191 -6.84 18.39 17.38
C ASN A 191 -7.26 18.56 15.91
N ASN A 192 -7.36 19.81 15.46
CA ASN A 192 -7.78 20.24 14.11
C ASN A 192 -6.81 19.87 12.96
N ASP A 193 -5.74 19.12 13.24
CA ASP A 193 -4.70 18.71 12.27
C ASP A 193 -4.87 17.27 11.74
N LEU A 194 -5.99 16.61 12.08
CA LEU A 194 -6.29 15.24 11.65
C LEU A 194 -6.61 15.16 10.16
N ILE A 195 -6.11 14.11 9.48
CA ILE A 195 -6.50 13.80 8.11
C ILE A 195 -7.99 13.43 8.08
N LYS A 196 -8.77 14.17 7.29
CA LYS A 196 -10.23 13.95 7.19
C LYS A 196 -10.61 13.03 6.07
N LYS A 197 -9.95 13.10 4.92
CA LYS A 197 -10.26 12.24 3.78
C LYS A 197 -9.03 12.01 2.91
N ILE A 198 -8.43 10.84 3.07
CA ILE A 198 -7.30 10.38 2.26
C ILE A 198 -7.81 10.03 0.88
N ARG A 199 -7.29 10.69 -0.16
CA ARG A 199 -7.68 10.42 -1.55
C ARG A 199 -6.57 9.82 -2.40
N SER A 200 -5.32 10.13 -2.08
CA SER A 200 -4.12 9.67 -2.80
C SER A 200 -2.90 9.73 -1.88
N VAL A 201 -1.95 8.83 -2.10
CA VAL A 201 -0.64 8.82 -1.43
C VAL A 201 0.45 8.63 -2.48
N VAL A 202 1.57 9.33 -2.31
CA VAL A 202 2.82 9.07 -3.05
C VAL A 202 3.99 9.11 -2.08
N ILE A 203 5.02 8.33 -2.38
CA ILE A 203 6.15 8.14 -1.48
C ILE A 203 7.44 8.37 -2.25
N THR A 204 8.33 9.15 -1.65
CA THR A 204 9.67 9.45 -2.17
C THR A 204 10.63 8.28 -1.93
N LYS A 205 11.81 8.32 -2.56
CA LYS A 205 12.87 7.32 -2.41
C LYS A 205 13.40 7.23 -0.98
N ASN A 206 13.26 8.29 -0.18
CA ASN A 206 13.66 8.32 1.22
C ASN A 206 12.52 7.98 2.20
N GLU A 207 11.43 7.38 1.71
CA GLU A 207 10.25 6.98 2.48
C GLU A 207 9.44 8.14 3.08
N THR A 208 9.62 9.38 2.61
CA THR A 208 8.71 10.49 2.94
C THR A 208 7.41 10.32 2.15
N MET A 209 6.27 10.38 2.84
CA MET A 209 4.94 10.25 2.26
C MET A 209 4.30 11.61 2.03
N PHE A 210 3.63 11.79 0.90
CA PHE A 210 2.70 12.89 0.65
C PHE A 210 1.28 12.34 0.57
N ILE A 211 0.38 12.92 1.36
CA ILE A 211 -0.99 12.46 1.50
C ILE A 211 -1.93 13.59 1.08
N CYS A 212 -2.81 13.28 0.13
CA CYS A 212 -3.90 14.18 -0.22
C CYS A 212 -5.02 14.04 0.81
N ASP A 213 -5.23 15.10 1.59
CA ASP A 213 -6.27 15.25 2.58
C ASP A 213 -7.36 16.18 2.02
N GLN A 214 -8.27 15.58 1.27
CA GLN A 214 -9.22 16.27 0.39
C GLN A 214 -10.12 17.24 1.17
N ASP A 215 -10.70 16.78 2.27
CA ASP A 215 -11.71 17.55 3.02
C ASP A 215 -11.08 18.71 3.83
N ASN A 216 -9.80 18.60 4.21
CA ASN A 216 -9.05 19.74 4.75
C ASN A 216 -8.39 20.59 3.64
N ARG A 217 -8.57 20.23 2.37
CA ARG A 217 -8.07 20.97 1.21
C ARG A 217 -6.56 21.21 1.26
N GLN A 218 -5.82 20.15 1.56
CA GLN A 218 -4.37 20.23 1.70
C GLN A 218 -3.66 18.94 1.25
N VAL A 219 -2.37 19.09 0.96
CA VAL A 219 -1.44 17.96 0.88
C VAL A 219 -0.52 18.03 2.09
N GLN A 220 -0.48 16.95 2.87
CA GLN A 220 0.42 16.81 4.00
C GLN A 220 1.66 16.01 3.61
N ARG A 221 2.80 16.33 4.22
CA ARG A 221 4.05 15.58 4.16
C ARG A 221 4.32 14.92 5.50
N TRP A 222 4.59 13.62 5.48
CA TRP A 222 4.83 12.79 6.66
C TRP A 222 6.19 12.12 6.52
N PHE A 223 7.05 12.22 7.54
CA PHE A 223 8.29 11.45 7.59
C PHE A 223 8.05 10.08 8.23
N LYS A 224 9.02 9.20 8.07
CA LYS A 224 8.98 7.87 8.66
C LYS A 224 8.87 7.97 10.19
N ASN A 225 7.91 7.23 10.75
CA ASN A 225 7.57 7.20 12.18
C ASN A 225 6.94 8.49 12.73
N ASP A 226 6.58 9.45 11.87
CA ASP A 226 5.78 10.58 12.32
C ASP A 226 4.35 10.12 12.65
N TYR A 227 3.77 10.72 13.68
CA TYR A 227 2.38 10.54 14.06
C TYR A 227 1.46 11.64 13.50
N SER A 228 2.03 12.66 12.86
CA SER A 228 1.31 13.76 12.22
C SER A 228 2.06 14.29 11.01
N GLY A 229 1.33 14.92 10.08
CA GLY A 229 1.89 15.50 8.87
C GLY A 229 2.07 17.01 8.95
N GLN A 230 2.98 17.52 8.14
CA GLN A 230 3.13 18.95 7.87
C GLN A 230 2.40 19.32 6.58
N SER A 231 1.51 20.30 6.62
CA SER A 231 0.89 20.86 5.41
C SER A 231 1.95 21.51 4.50
N VAL A 232 2.07 21.01 3.27
CA VAL A 232 3.02 21.52 2.26
C VAL A 232 2.33 22.20 1.09
N VAL A 233 1.05 21.89 0.87
CA VAL A 233 0.17 22.58 -0.08
C VAL A 233 -1.17 22.83 0.60
N THR A 234 -1.67 24.06 0.58
CA THR A 234 -2.92 24.45 1.27
C THR A 234 -3.93 25.07 0.30
N ASN A 235 -5.20 25.16 0.73
CA ASN A 235 -6.33 25.68 -0.07
C ASN A 235 -6.58 24.93 -1.38
N ILE A 236 -6.04 23.71 -1.52
CA ILE A 236 -6.21 22.85 -2.69
C ILE A 236 -7.13 21.68 -2.34
N PRO A 237 -8.34 21.60 -2.90
CA PRO A 237 -9.10 20.38 -2.80
C PRO A 237 -8.46 19.34 -3.74
N CYS A 238 -7.46 18.62 -3.24
CA CYS A 238 -6.69 17.67 -4.03
C CYS A 238 -7.49 16.39 -4.29
N SER A 239 -7.15 15.67 -5.36
CA SER A 239 -7.67 14.32 -5.60
C SER A 239 -6.53 13.31 -5.79
N GLY A 240 -5.73 13.47 -6.84
CA GLY A 240 -4.57 12.62 -7.12
C GLY A 240 -3.25 13.33 -6.86
N LEU A 241 -2.23 12.54 -6.55
CA LEU A 241 -0.84 12.97 -6.39
C LEU A 241 0.07 12.14 -7.31
N ALA A 242 1.15 12.77 -7.80
CA ALA A 242 2.25 12.07 -8.47
C ALA A 242 3.58 12.78 -8.15
N LEU A 243 4.68 12.04 -8.27
CA LEU A 243 6.04 12.58 -8.21
C LEU A 243 6.73 12.34 -9.55
N ASP A 244 7.51 13.31 -10.01
CA ASP A 244 8.50 13.06 -11.09
C ASP A 244 9.77 12.41 -10.52
N ASP A 245 10.73 12.09 -11.39
CA ASP A 245 11.99 11.44 -11.04
C ASP A 245 12.91 12.30 -10.14
N GLU A 246 12.72 13.62 -10.20
CA GLU A 246 13.30 14.66 -9.34
C GLU A 246 12.50 14.89 -8.03
N GLU A 247 11.45 14.11 -7.78
CA GLU A 247 10.55 14.18 -6.62
C GLU A 247 9.78 15.52 -6.50
N SER A 248 9.54 16.19 -7.62
CA SER A 248 8.61 17.32 -7.69
C SER A 248 7.17 16.83 -7.53
N LEU A 249 6.38 17.53 -6.73
CA LEU A 249 5.00 17.17 -6.45
C LEU A 249 4.03 17.69 -7.51
N TYR A 250 3.22 16.81 -8.06
CA TYR A 250 2.08 17.13 -8.92
C TYR A 250 0.78 16.81 -8.19
N VAL A 251 -0.21 17.69 -8.34
CA VAL A 251 -1.50 17.59 -7.64
C VAL A 251 -2.62 17.86 -8.63
N SER A 252 -3.57 16.92 -8.74
CA SER A 252 -4.82 17.16 -9.45
C SER A 252 -5.88 17.75 -8.51
N HIS A 253 -6.74 18.59 -9.07
CA HIS A 253 -7.86 19.18 -8.34
C HIS A 253 -9.10 18.27 -8.37
N ASP A 254 -9.88 18.27 -7.29
CA ASP A 254 -11.14 17.54 -7.14
C ASP A 254 -12.21 17.94 -8.18
N ARG A 255 -12.19 19.20 -8.63
CA ARG A 255 -13.04 19.68 -9.72
C ARG A 255 -12.76 18.91 -11.01
N GLY A 256 -11.58 18.33 -11.17
CA GLY A 256 -11.28 17.49 -12.31
C GLY A 256 -10.85 18.22 -13.56
N ASP A 257 -10.55 19.53 -13.46
CA ASP A 257 -10.32 20.42 -14.60
C ASP A 257 -8.83 20.72 -14.84
N ARG A 258 -7.93 20.38 -13.91
CA ARG A 258 -6.50 20.67 -14.04
C ARG A 258 -5.58 19.82 -13.15
N ILE A 259 -4.31 19.77 -13.56
CA ILE A 259 -3.18 19.29 -12.75
C ILE A 259 -2.18 20.43 -12.56
N THR A 260 -1.62 20.55 -11.36
CA THR A 260 -0.66 21.58 -10.96
C THR A 260 0.66 20.96 -10.50
N LYS A 261 1.78 21.58 -10.85
CA LYS A 261 3.12 21.26 -10.33
C LYS A 261 3.48 22.22 -9.19
N TRP A 262 4.05 21.68 -8.12
CA TRP A 262 4.46 22.40 -6.92
C TRP A 262 5.97 22.33 -6.71
N PRO A 263 6.60 23.38 -6.12
CA PRO A 263 5.99 24.57 -5.52
C PRO A 263 5.47 25.60 -6.55
N GLY A 264 4.55 26.48 -6.10
CA GLY A 264 4.02 27.59 -6.90
C GLY A 264 2.72 27.30 -7.67
N GLY A 265 2.26 26.05 -7.73
CA GLY A 265 0.96 25.68 -8.28
C GLY A 265 0.83 25.96 -9.79
N LYS A 266 1.90 25.81 -10.56
CA LYS A 266 1.89 26.00 -12.03
C LYS A 266 0.95 24.97 -12.66
N ILE A 267 -0.04 25.41 -13.43
CA ILE A 267 -0.90 24.51 -14.22
C ILE A 267 -0.04 23.85 -15.31
N VAL A 268 -0.08 22.52 -15.38
CA VAL A 268 0.70 21.71 -16.33
C VAL A 268 -0.17 20.86 -17.26
N ALA A 269 -1.47 20.73 -16.96
CA ALA A 269 -2.47 20.10 -17.83
C ALA A 269 -3.86 20.66 -17.51
N GLY A 270 -4.70 20.83 -18.53
CA GLY A 270 -6.04 21.40 -18.39
C GLY A 270 -6.02 22.89 -18.02
N GLY A 271 -6.88 23.30 -17.09
CA GLY A 271 -6.95 24.67 -16.55
C GLY A 271 -7.93 25.60 -17.27
N ASN A 272 -8.61 25.13 -18.32
CA ASN A 272 -9.56 25.91 -19.10
C ASN A 272 -11.02 25.50 -18.81
N GLY A 273 -11.29 25.07 -17.57
CA GLY A 273 -12.56 24.50 -17.14
C GLY A 273 -12.80 23.08 -17.64
N LEU A 274 -13.97 22.53 -17.28
CA LEU A 274 -14.41 21.21 -17.72
C LEU A 274 -14.87 21.25 -19.17
N GLY A 275 -14.51 20.23 -19.94
CA GLY A 275 -14.91 20.09 -21.34
C GLY A 275 -14.09 19.05 -22.07
N ASN A 276 -14.31 18.94 -23.38
CA ASN A 276 -13.69 17.93 -24.26
C ASN A 276 -12.75 18.51 -25.32
N SER A 277 -12.48 19.82 -25.29
CA SER A 277 -11.46 20.41 -26.17
C SER A 277 -10.05 19.92 -25.80
N LEU A 278 -9.06 20.22 -26.64
CA LEU A 278 -7.66 19.86 -26.36
C LEU A 278 -7.05 20.67 -25.21
N LYS A 279 -7.72 21.72 -24.73
CA LYS A 279 -7.27 22.57 -23.59
C LYS A 279 -7.95 22.21 -22.27
N GLN A 280 -8.88 21.26 -22.30
CA GLN A 280 -9.77 20.92 -21.20
C GLN A 280 -9.67 19.44 -20.88
N ILE A 281 -9.96 19.13 -19.62
CA ILE A 281 -10.12 17.78 -19.11
C ILE A 281 -11.36 17.72 -18.21
N SER A 282 -11.90 16.53 -18.04
CA SER A 282 -13.01 16.20 -17.15
C SER A 282 -12.71 14.83 -16.53
N SER A 283 -12.10 14.84 -15.35
CA SER A 283 -11.56 13.64 -14.69
C SER A 283 -11.80 13.68 -13.17
N ASP A 284 -11.67 12.56 -12.47
CA ASP A 284 -11.66 12.51 -10.99
C ASP A 284 -10.25 12.62 -10.40
N GLY A 285 -9.28 13.04 -11.22
CA GLY A 285 -7.95 13.44 -10.77
C GLY A 285 -6.88 12.36 -10.80
N TYR A 286 -7.11 11.24 -11.49
CA TYR A 286 -6.05 10.27 -11.75
C TYR A 286 -5.19 10.71 -12.94
N PHE A 287 -3.88 10.68 -12.76
CA PHE A 287 -2.89 11.03 -13.77
C PHE A 287 -1.56 10.35 -13.46
N PHE A 288 -0.68 10.35 -14.45
CA PHE A 288 0.68 9.84 -14.35
C PHE A 288 1.64 10.90 -14.89
N VAL A 289 2.86 10.96 -14.33
CA VAL A 289 3.93 11.83 -14.81
C VAL A 289 5.00 10.96 -15.42
N ASP A 290 5.24 11.16 -16.72
CA ASP A 290 6.24 10.41 -17.49
C ASP A 290 7.66 10.89 -17.22
N GLN A 291 8.66 10.13 -17.65
CA GLN A 291 10.09 10.46 -17.47
C GLN A 291 10.48 11.76 -18.17
N ASP A 292 9.81 12.11 -19.27
CA ASP A 292 9.96 13.39 -19.96
C ASP A 292 9.21 14.55 -19.26
N LYS A 293 8.65 14.30 -18.07
CA LYS A 293 7.84 15.20 -17.23
C LYS A 293 6.50 15.58 -17.86
N SER A 294 6.10 14.92 -18.94
CA SER A 294 4.74 15.05 -19.48
C SER A 294 3.71 14.52 -18.49
N VAL A 295 2.55 15.15 -18.47
CA VAL A 295 1.42 14.72 -17.66
C VAL A 295 0.45 13.93 -18.54
N ILE A 296 0.19 12.68 -18.16
CA ILE A 296 -0.79 11.83 -18.83
C ILE A 296 -2.03 11.74 -17.96
N VAL A 297 -3.18 12.08 -18.53
CA VAL A 297 -4.45 12.20 -17.83
C VAL A 297 -5.45 11.22 -18.41
N ALA A 298 -6.02 10.38 -17.54
CA ALA A 298 -7.24 9.68 -17.84
C ALA A 298 -8.39 10.69 -17.79
N ASP A 299 -8.85 11.12 -18.97
CA ASP A 299 -9.92 12.10 -19.12
C ASP A 299 -11.26 11.37 -19.05
N ILE A 300 -11.59 10.93 -17.84
CA ILE A 300 -12.56 9.87 -17.50
C ILE A 300 -13.91 10.08 -18.22
N TYR A 301 -14.47 11.28 -18.08
CA TYR A 301 -15.81 11.59 -18.60
C TYR A 301 -15.81 11.90 -20.10
N ASN A 302 -14.64 12.06 -20.71
CA ASN A 302 -14.47 12.20 -22.15
C ASN A 302 -13.99 10.89 -22.81
N HIS A 303 -13.85 9.79 -22.06
CA HIS A 303 -13.54 8.45 -22.56
C HIS A 303 -12.27 8.39 -23.42
N ARG A 304 -11.24 9.10 -22.97
CA ARG A 304 -9.96 9.23 -23.67
C ARG A 304 -8.80 9.38 -22.69
N VAL A 305 -7.58 9.22 -23.21
CA VAL A 305 -6.35 9.52 -22.48
C VAL A 305 -5.58 10.59 -23.24
N MET A 306 -5.15 11.61 -22.51
CA MET A 306 -4.50 12.80 -23.05
C MET A 306 -3.09 12.93 -22.48
N LYS A 307 -2.09 13.23 -23.32
CA LYS A 307 -0.72 13.59 -22.90
C LYS A 307 -0.53 15.10 -23.03
N TRP A 308 -0.06 15.74 -21.97
CA TRP A 308 0.43 17.12 -21.96
C TRP A 308 1.96 17.11 -21.85
N PRO A 309 2.68 17.30 -22.96
CA PRO A 309 4.11 17.58 -22.91
C PRO A 309 4.41 18.83 -22.07
N VAL A 310 5.64 18.90 -21.55
CA VAL A 310 6.11 20.08 -20.82
C VAL A 310 5.89 21.34 -21.65
N ASP A 311 5.32 22.36 -21.01
CA ASP A 311 5.01 23.69 -21.57
C ASP A 311 4.00 23.72 -22.74
N ASN A 312 3.39 22.58 -23.10
CA ASN A 312 2.26 22.58 -24.03
C ASN A 312 1.00 23.17 -23.39
N THR A 313 0.31 24.02 -24.15
CA THR A 313 -1.00 24.57 -23.74
C THR A 313 -2.18 23.68 -24.12
N GLU A 314 -1.96 22.72 -25.02
CA GLU A 314 -2.93 21.76 -25.52
C GLU A 314 -2.43 20.33 -25.30
N GLY A 315 -3.36 19.45 -24.94
CA GLY A 315 -3.12 18.02 -24.80
C GLY A 315 -3.18 17.32 -26.14
N ILE A 316 -2.50 16.18 -26.20
CA ILE A 316 -2.43 15.29 -27.36
C ILE A 316 -3.25 14.04 -27.01
N LEU A 317 -4.22 13.68 -27.87
CA LEU A 317 -4.96 12.43 -27.73
C LEU A 317 -4.02 11.24 -27.99
N ILE A 318 -3.87 10.35 -27.01
CA ILE A 318 -2.98 9.19 -27.11
C ILE A 318 -3.69 7.83 -26.96
N ALA A 319 -4.94 7.81 -26.48
CA ALA A 319 -5.79 6.62 -26.51
C ALA A 319 -7.28 6.99 -26.43
N GLY A 320 -8.15 6.17 -27.04
CA GLY A 320 -9.60 6.36 -27.03
C GLY A 320 -10.06 7.50 -27.94
N GLY A 321 -11.07 8.26 -27.50
CA GLY A 321 -11.62 9.41 -28.24
C GLY A 321 -12.60 9.08 -29.37
N ASN A 322 -12.94 7.80 -29.58
CA ASN A 322 -13.91 7.35 -30.58
C ASN A 322 -15.30 7.04 -29.97
N GLY A 323 -15.72 7.86 -29.01
CA GLY A 323 -16.91 7.62 -28.19
C GLY A 323 -16.72 6.56 -27.10
N HIS A 324 -17.69 6.47 -26.20
CA HIS A 324 -17.68 5.44 -25.15
C HIS A 324 -18.05 4.07 -25.72
N GLY A 325 -17.40 3.02 -25.24
CA GLY A 325 -17.74 1.65 -25.64
C GLY A 325 -16.65 0.64 -25.28
N SER A 326 -16.85 -0.60 -25.72
CA SER A 326 -15.96 -1.74 -25.44
C SER A 326 -15.11 -2.17 -26.63
N GLY A 327 -15.27 -1.52 -27.80
CA GLY A 327 -14.44 -1.76 -28.97
C GLY A 327 -12.96 -1.42 -28.72
N LEU A 328 -12.04 -1.97 -29.50
CA LEU A 328 -10.59 -1.74 -29.32
C LEU A 328 -10.14 -0.31 -29.64
N LYS A 329 -10.98 0.49 -30.32
CA LYS A 329 -10.74 1.93 -30.57
C LYS A 329 -11.40 2.83 -29.52
N GLN A 330 -12.17 2.24 -28.60
CA GLN A 330 -13.00 2.93 -27.64
C GLN A 330 -12.51 2.63 -26.22
N LEU A 331 -12.86 3.53 -25.30
CA LEU A 331 -12.71 3.34 -23.87
C LEU A 331 -14.06 3.64 -23.22
N ASN A 332 -14.30 3.14 -22.02
CA ASN A 332 -15.46 3.43 -21.21
C ASN A 332 -14.99 3.79 -19.79
N THR A 333 -15.12 5.08 -19.49
CA THR A 333 -14.60 5.73 -18.26
C THR A 333 -13.21 5.24 -17.87
N PRO A 334 -12.17 5.45 -18.71
CA PRO A 334 -10.81 5.06 -18.34
C PRO A 334 -10.42 5.83 -17.08
N ILE A 335 -9.89 5.15 -16.06
CA ILE A 335 -9.67 5.76 -14.74
C ILE A 335 -8.20 6.00 -14.44
N ALA A 336 -7.31 5.10 -14.82
CA ALA A 336 -5.88 5.21 -14.58
C ALA A 336 -5.10 4.85 -15.85
N SER A 337 -3.89 5.37 -15.98
CA SER A 337 -3.02 5.02 -17.08
C SER A 337 -1.55 5.20 -16.73
N ILE A 338 -0.70 4.31 -17.24
CA ILE A 338 0.77 4.41 -17.12
C ILE A 338 1.42 4.20 -18.49
N MET A 339 2.60 4.76 -18.67
CA MET A 339 3.37 4.67 -19.90
C MET A 339 4.68 3.93 -19.65
N ASP A 340 5.08 3.07 -20.57
CA ASP A 340 6.42 2.47 -20.57
C ASP A 340 7.40 3.27 -21.43
N GLN A 341 8.67 2.87 -21.40
CA GLN A 341 9.74 3.57 -22.09
C GLN A 341 9.67 3.48 -23.62
N MET A 342 8.91 2.52 -24.15
CA MET A 342 8.64 2.43 -25.58
C MET A 342 7.50 3.38 -26.00
N GLY A 343 6.98 4.20 -25.08
CA GLY A 343 5.86 5.10 -25.31
C GLY A 343 4.53 4.36 -25.45
N ARG A 344 4.43 3.10 -25.00
CA ARG A 344 3.17 2.36 -25.00
C ARG A 344 2.39 2.75 -23.75
N ILE A 345 1.11 3.09 -23.92
CA ILE A 345 0.22 3.48 -22.83
C ILE A 345 -0.66 2.29 -22.43
N TYR A 346 -0.75 2.04 -21.13
CA TYR A 346 -1.58 1.01 -20.52
C TYR A 346 -2.72 1.72 -19.79
N VAL A 347 -3.95 1.45 -20.20
CA VAL A 347 -5.13 2.18 -19.74
C VAL A 347 -6.04 1.23 -18.97
N LEU A 348 -6.39 1.61 -17.75
CA LEU A 348 -7.40 0.94 -16.96
C LEU A 348 -8.78 1.39 -17.43
N ASP A 349 -9.38 0.58 -18.28
CA ASP A 349 -10.68 0.81 -18.90
C ASP A 349 -11.79 0.31 -17.96
N ASN A 350 -12.04 1.10 -16.90
CA ASN A 350 -12.74 0.68 -15.68
C ASN A 350 -14.12 0.05 -15.93
N ASN A 351 -15.01 0.70 -16.69
CA ASN A 351 -16.35 0.17 -16.93
C ASN A 351 -16.34 -1.09 -17.82
N ASN A 352 -15.24 -1.31 -18.56
CA ASN A 352 -15.01 -2.53 -19.32
C ASN A 352 -14.20 -3.58 -18.53
N ASN A 353 -13.83 -3.30 -17.27
CA ASN A 353 -13.10 -4.18 -16.35
C ASN A 353 -11.85 -4.82 -16.99
N ARG A 354 -11.04 -4.02 -17.69
CA ARG A 354 -9.87 -4.49 -18.44
C ARG A 354 -8.74 -3.48 -18.45
N VAL A 355 -7.53 -3.98 -18.70
CA VAL A 355 -6.36 -3.15 -19.03
C VAL A 355 -6.08 -3.27 -20.53
N VAL A 356 -6.00 -2.12 -21.20
CA VAL A 356 -5.76 -2.03 -22.65
C VAL A 356 -4.43 -1.35 -22.91
N ARG A 357 -3.55 -2.00 -23.67
CA ARG A 357 -2.29 -1.42 -24.16
C ARG A 357 -2.50 -0.78 -25.52
N TRP A 358 -2.04 0.46 -25.70
CA TRP A 358 -1.94 1.13 -27.00
C TRP A 358 -0.47 1.41 -27.28
N SER A 359 0.02 0.97 -28.44
CA SER A 359 1.35 1.35 -28.90
C SER A 359 1.39 2.83 -29.25
N GLN A 360 2.59 3.42 -29.31
CA GLN A 360 2.76 4.79 -29.75
C GLN A 360 2.10 4.99 -31.13
N ASN A 361 1.27 6.03 -31.27
CA ASN A 361 0.51 6.35 -32.48
C ASN A 361 -0.50 5.27 -32.95
N ALA A 362 -0.81 4.27 -32.12
CA ALA A 362 -1.82 3.28 -32.46
C ALA A 362 -3.22 3.90 -32.52
N THR A 363 -4.04 3.42 -33.44
CA THR A 363 -5.46 3.83 -33.56
C THR A 363 -6.42 2.91 -32.81
N SER A 364 -5.89 1.82 -32.24
CA SER A 364 -6.62 0.82 -31.46
C SER A 364 -5.70 0.19 -30.43
N GLY A 365 -6.26 -0.20 -29.29
CA GLY A 365 -5.57 -0.93 -28.26
C GLY A 365 -5.65 -2.45 -28.41
N THR A 366 -4.94 -3.13 -27.51
CA THR A 366 -4.98 -4.57 -27.31
C THR A 366 -5.26 -4.84 -25.83
N VAL A 367 -6.24 -5.69 -25.53
CA VAL A 367 -6.51 -6.09 -24.13
C VAL A 367 -5.36 -6.96 -23.66
N ILE A 368 -4.74 -6.60 -22.53
CA ILE A 368 -3.63 -7.36 -21.95
C ILE A 368 -4.03 -8.15 -20.71
N VAL A 369 -5.02 -7.67 -19.95
CA VAL A 369 -5.55 -8.30 -18.72
C VAL A 369 -7.04 -7.94 -18.58
N GLY A 370 -7.84 -8.84 -18.02
CA GLY A 370 -9.27 -8.63 -17.77
C GLY A 370 -10.12 -8.72 -19.03
N GLY A 371 -11.29 -8.07 -19.02
CA GLY A 371 -12.26 -8.13 -20.12
C GLY A 371 -12.95 -9.49 -20.26
N LYS A 372 -12.93 -10.31 -19.20
CA LYS A 372 -13.59 -11.62 -19.09
C LYS A 372 -14.90 -11.55 -18.29
N GLY A 373 -15.55 -10.38 -18.36
CA GLY A 373 -16.70 -10.05 -17.51
C GLY A 373 -16.29 -9.43 -16.18
N ASN A 374 -17.27 -8.80 -15.53
CA ASN A 374 -17.14 -8.32 -14.15
C ASN A 374 -17.26 -9.51 -13.19
N GLY A 375 -16.34 -9.63 -12.23
CA GLY A 375 -16.34 -10.73 -11.27
C GLY A 375 -15.10 -10.76 -10.39
N ASP A 376 -14.97 -11.78 -9.56
CA ASP A 376 -13.92 -12.00 -8.56
C ASP A 376 -12.93 -13.13 -8.93
N GLY A 377 -13.13 -13.75 -10.10
CA GLY A 377 -12.20 -14.72 -10.68
C GLY A 377 -10.78 -14.17 -10.84
N LYS A 378 -9.79 -15.05 -11.01
CA LYS A 378 -8.38 -14.64 -11.16
C LYS A 378 -8.13 -13.88 -12.46
N ASP A 379 -8.91 -14.13 -13.49
CA ASP A 379 -8.87 -13.45 -14.79
C ASP A 379 -9.94 -12.36 -14.94
N GLN A 380 -10.65 -12.07 -13.85
CA GLN A 380 -11.71 -11.07 -13.78
C GLN A 380 -11.30 -9.91 -12.86
N LEU A 381 -11.88 -8.75 -13.17
CA LEU A 381 -11.76 -7.52 -12.40
C LEU A 381 -13.17 -6.99 -12.13
N SER A 382 -13.33 -6.21 -11.07
CA SER A 382 -14.56 -5.52 -10.74
C SER A 382 -14.30 -4.10 -10.25
N GLY A 383 -14.70 -3.12 -11.08
CA GLY A 383 -14.54 -1.69 -10.80
C GLY A 383 -13.10 -1.28 -10.46
N PRO A 384 -12.08 -1.70 -11.21
CA PRO A 384 -10.69 -1.46 -10.83
C PRO A 384 -10.32 0.02 -10.94
N LEU A 385 -9.65 0.60 -9.95
CA LEU A 385 -9.42 2.06 -9.87
C LEU A 385 -7.99 2.52 -10.16
N ASP A 386 -7.00 1.66 -10.05
CA ASP A 386 -5.59 2.06 -10.17
C ASP A 386 -4.72 0.91 -10.74
N LEU A 387 -3.60 1.26 -11.37
CA LEU A 387 -2.61 0.29 -11.87
C LEU A 387 -1.18 0.85 -11.86
N GLN A 388 -0.21 -0.02 -11.60
CA GLN A 388 1.23 0.31 -11.61
C GLN A 388 2.05 -0.90 -12.05
N PHE A 389 3.23 -0.66 -12.61
CA PHE A 389 4.23 -1.71 -12.83
C PHE A 389 5.20 -1.77 -11.67
N ASP A 390 5.63 -2.98 -11.30
CA ASP A 390 6.85 -3.14 -10.52
C ASP A 390 8.10 -3.04 -11.42
N HIS A 391 9.27 -2.98 -10.79
CA HIS A 391 10.53 -2.90 -11.53
C HIS A 391 10.86 -4.17 -12.33
N TYR A 392 10.14 -5.28 -12.13
CA TYR A 392 10.25 -6.50 -12.93
C TYR A 392 9.27 -6.53 -14.13
N GLY A 393 8.43 -5.49 -14.28
CA GLY A 393 7.42 -5.41 -15.33
C GLY A 393 6.12 -6.14 -15.01
N ASN A 394 5.91 -6.62 -13.77
CA ASN A 394 4.64 -7.20 -13.35
C ASN A 394 3.58 -6.09 -13.19
N LEU A 395 2.36 -6.36 -13.64
CA LEU A 395 1.27 -5.40 -13.59
C LEU A 395 0.44 -5.57 -12.32
N TYR A 396 0.39 -4.54 -11.48
CA TYR A 396 -0.47 -4.47 -10.31
C TYR A 396 -1.74 -3.71 -10.67
N VAL A 397 -2.89 -4.25 -10.29
CA VAL A 397 -4.21 -3.63 -10.49
C VAL A 397 -4.96 -3.60 -9.17
N LEU A 398 -5.46 -2.42 -8.80
CA LEU A 398 -6.37 -2.25 -7.68
C LEU A 398 -7.78 -2.65 -8.09
N ASP A 399 -8.20 -3.82 -7.65
CA ASP A 399 -9.47 -4.45 -7.97
C ASP A 399 -10.51 -4.11 -6.89
N THR A 400 -10.94 -2.84 -6.90
CA THR A 400 -11.57 -2.14 -5.78
C THR A 400 -12.84 -2.81 -5.26
N ASN A 401 -13.76 -3.23 -6.13
CA ASN A 401 -15.02 -3.85 -5.68
C ASN A 401 -14.80 -5.26 -5.13
N ASN A 402 -13.67 -5.89 -5.48
CA ASN A 402 -13.22 -7.14 -4.91
C ASN A 402 -12.31 -6.94 -3.69
N HIS A 403 -12.12 -5.70 -3.24
CA HIS A 403 -11.37 -5.34 -2.04
C HIS A 403 -9.95 -5.91 -2.01
N ARG A 404 -9.26 -5.87 -3.15
CA ARG A 404 -7.95 -6.49 -3.30
C ARG A 404 -7.03 -5.75 -4.26
N VAL A 405 -5.74 -6.02 -4.14
CA VAL A 405 -4.75 -5.72 -5.17
C VAL A 405 -4.33 -7.05 -5.80
N GLN A 406 -4.42 -7.13 -7.13
CA GLN A 406 -3.96 -8.27 -7.90
C GLN A 406 -2.68 -7.93 -8.64
N VAL A 407 -1.73 -8.86 -8.68
CA VAL A 407 -0.57 -8.81 -9.59
C VAL A 407 -0.77 -9.80 -10.72
N PHE A 408 -0.52 -9.36 -11.95
CA PHE A 408 -0.43 -10.16 -13.15
C PHE A 408 1.05 -10.24 -13.52
N PRO A 409 1.72 -11.39 -13.28
CA PRO A 409 3.13 -11.48 -13.57
C PRO A 409 3.40 -11.39 -15.07
N ILE A 410 4.52 -10.76 -15.43
CA ILE A 410 4.99 -10.77 -16.82
C ILE A 410 5.41 -12.20 -17.19
N ASP A 411 5.00 -12.65 -18.37
CA ASP A 411 5.41 -13.93 -18.92
C ASP A 411 6.86 -13.80 -19.41
N LYS A 412 7.81 -14.35 -18.66
CA LYS A 412 9.23 -14.27 -18.98
C LYS A 412 9.58 -14.89 -20.34
N SER A 413 8.77 -15.83 -20.85
CA SER A 413 9.00 -16.39 -22.19
C SER A 413 8.66 -15.40 -23.31
N SER A 414 7.86 -14.37 -23.01
CA SER A 414 7.55 -13.27 -23.95
C SER A 414 8.62 -12.18 -23.99
N CYS A 415 9.58 -12.22 -23.04
CA CYS A 415 10.72 -11.33 -22.94
C CYS A 415 12.03 -12.13 -22.97
N PRO A 416 12.41 -12.69 -24.15
CA PRO A 416 13.61 -13.50 -24.31
C PRO A 416 14.93 -12.71 -24.19
#